data_AF-A0A3F2RL34-F1
#
_entry.id   AF-A0A3F2RL34-F1
#
_cell.length_a   1.000
_cell.length_b   1.000
_cell.length_c   1.000
_cell.angle_alpha   90.00
_cell.angle_beta   90.00
_cell.angle_gamma   90.00
#
_symmetry.space_group_name_H-M   'P 1'
#
loop_
_entity.id
_entity.type
_entity.pdbx_description
1 polymer ?
#
loop_
_entity_poly.entity_id
_entity_poly.type
_entity_poly.pdbx_seq_one_letter_code
_entity_poly.pdbx_strand_id
1 'polypeptide(L)'
;MWATELTPDERKFILVLRDAGLKLSAILEAINRFIGFKKFRAGPELLPRHQTAHKKWGDDHEDKMNVEWAAVLFSDEKKWNLDSPDGLQCRWIDTRHSDPVVVSRHSGGDSVMSRF
;
A
#
# COMPACT_ATOMS: atom_id res chain seq x y z
N MET A 1 2.98 -24.37 -7.84
CA MET A 1 3.41 -23.40 -8.87
C MET A 1 2.29 -23.35 -9.90
N TRP A 2 1.38 -22.38 -9.78
CA TRP A 2 0.19 -22.28 -10.64
C TRP A 2 0.49 -21.28 -11.75
N ALA A 3 0.70 -21.77 -12.97
CA ALA A 3 0.71 -20.91 -14.14
C ALA A 3 -0.75 -20.66 -14.52
N THR A 4 -1.24 -19.45 -14.28
CA THR A 4 -2.58 -19.05 -14.72
C THR A 4 -2.61 -19.09 -16.24
N GLU A 5 -3.59 -19.79 -16.82
CA GLU A 5 -3.74 -19.84 -18.28
C GLU A 5 -4.05 -18.43 -18.81
N LEU A 6 -3.36 -18.03 -19.89
CA LEU A 6 -3.58 -16.75 -20.55
C LEU A 6 -5.03 -16.64 -21.04
N THR A 7 -5.66 -15.52 -20.71
CA THR A 7 -7.01 -15.18 -21.17
C THR A 7 -7.05 -15.03 -22.70
N PRO A 8 -8.21 -15.21 -23.34
CA PRO A 8 -8.35 -15.05 -24.80
C PRO A 8 -7.87 -13.68 -25.31
N ASP A 9 -8.09 -12.62 -24.53
CA ASP A 9 -7.67 -11.26 -24.88
C ASP A 9 -6.16 -11.08 -24.81
N GLU A 10 -5.51 -11.63 -23.78
CA GLU A 10 -4.04 -11.64 -23.68
C GLU A 10 -3.40 -12.41 -24.84
N ARG A 11 -3.99 -13.56 -25.22
CA ARG A 11 -3.55 -14.34 -26.39
C ARG A 11 -3.69 -13.54 -27.68
N LYS A 12 -4.80 -12.82 -27.86
CA LYS A 12 -5.04 -11.96 -29.02
C LYS A 12 -4.02 -10.83 -29.10
N PHE A 13 -3.68 -10.19 -27.97
CA PHE A 13 -2.64 -9.15 -27.92
C PHE A 13 -1.26 -9.70 -28.31
N ILE A 14 -0.89 -10.88 -27.82
CA ILE A 14 0.39 -11.52 -28.18
C ILE A 14 0.48 -11.81 -29.68
N LEU A 15 -0.62 -12.28 -30.28
CA LEU A 15 -0.68 -12.53 -31.73
C LEU A 15 -0.52 -11.25 -32.55
N VAL A 16 -1.21 -10.16 -32.17
CA VAL A 16 -1.07 -8.84 -32.83
C VAL A 16 0.37 -8.34 -32.79
N LEU A 17 1.05 -8.50 -31.65
CA LEU A 17 2.44 -8.07 -31.47
C LEU A 17 3.40 -8.94 -32.30
N ARG A 18 3.14 -10.24 -32.39
CA ARG A 18 3.91 -11.17 -33.23
C ARG A 18 3.74 -10.82 -34.72
N ASP A 19 2.53 -10.55 -35.17
CA ASP A 19 2.23 -10.21 -36.57
C ASP A 19 2.85 -8.86 -36.97
N ALA A 20 3.01 -7.94 -36.01
CA ALA A 20 3.77 -6.70 -36.18
C ALA A 20 5.31 -6.91 -36.22
N GLY A 21 5.80 -8.15 -36.12
CA GLY A 21 7.22 -8.48 -36.16
C GLY A 21 8.00 -8.15 -34.88
N LEU A 22 7.31 -7.83 -33.78
CA LEU A 22 7.94 -7.51 -32.50
C LEU A 22 8.37 -8.79 -31.79
N LYS A 23 9.63 -8.83 -31.36
CA LYS A 23 10.14 -9.89 -30.50
C LYS A 23 9.60 -9.72 -29.08
N LEU A 24 9.20 -10.81 -28.44
CA LEU A 24 8.79 -10.85 -27.03
C LEU A 24 9.83 -10.21 -26.10
N SER A 25 11.12 -10.39 -26.39
CA SER A 25 12.20 -9.76 -25.61
C SER A 25 12.17 -8.23 -25.67
N ALA A 26 11.94 -7.66 -26.85
CA ALA A 26 11.86 -6.21 -27.03
C ALA A 26 10.63 -5.61 -26.32
N ILE A 27 9.51 -6.33 -26.32
CA ILE A 27 8.29 -5.95 -25.61
C ILE A 27 8.52 -6.01 -24.10
N LEU A 28 9.15 -7.09 -23.61
CA LEU A 28 9.45 -7.26 -22.19
C LEU A 28 10.44 -6.20 -21.70
N GLU A 29 11.49 -5.89 -22.47
CA GLU A 29 12.40 -4.77 -22.17
C GLU A 29 11.66 -3.43 -22.14
N ALA A 30 10.78 -3.18 -23.10
CA ALA A 30 10.00 -1.94 -23.15
C ALA A 30 9.07 -1.81 -21.93
N ILE A 31 8.44 -2.90 -21.49
CA ILE A 31 7.56 -2.91 -20.30
C ILE A 31 8.37 -2.76 -19.01
N ASN A 32 9.49 -3.48 -18.88
CA ASN A 32 10.33 -3.45 -17.67
C ASN A 32 10.93 -2.05 -17.40
N ARG A 33 11.05 -1.18 -18.41
CA ARG A 33 11.43 0.24 -18.21
C ARG A 33 10.44 0.99 -17.33
N PHE A 34 9.19 0.54 -17.28
CA PHE A 34 8.10 1.19 -16.55
C PHE A 34 7.67 0.42 -15.31
N ILE A 35 8.24 -0.76 -15.04
CA ILE A 35 7.96 -1.52 -13.82
C ILE A 35 9.03 -1.21 -12.78
N GLY A 36 8.62 -0.63 -11.65
CA GLY A 36 9.50 -0.28 -10.54
C GLY A 36 9.10 -1.02 -9.26
N PHE A 37 10.08 -1.38 -8.44
CA PHE A 37 9.84 -1.86 -7.08
C PHE A 37 9.80 -0.68 -6.12
N LYS A 38 8.68 -0.51 -5.40
CA LYS A 38 8.51 0.61 -4.46
C LYS A 38 8.07 0.14 -3.08
N LYS A 39 8.65 0.78 -2.07
CA LYS A 39 8.22 0.66 -0.66
C LYS A 39 7.25 1.79 -0.36
N PHE A 40 6.07 1.44 0.12
CA PHE A 40 5.09 2.40 0.59
C PHE A 40 5.03 2.39 2.11
N ARG A 41 4.95 3.58 2.71
CA ARG A 41 4.57 3.72 4.11
C ARG A 41 3.06 3.51 4.19
N ALA A 42 2.64 2.44 4.88
CA ALA A 42 1.23 2.26 5.16
C ALA A 42 0.82 3.26 6.23
N GLY A 43 -0.20 4.07 5.96
CA GLY A 43 -0.73 5.04 6.91
C GLY A 43 -2.08 5.59 6.46
N PRO A 44 -2.91 6.06 7.39
CA PRO A 44 -4.14 6.74 7.03
C PRO A 44 -3.83 8.05 6.29
N GLU A 45 -4.73 8.45 5.39
CA GLU A 45 -4.63 9.72 4.70
C GLU A 45 -4.81 10.89 5.68
N LEU A 46 -3.81 11.76 5.76
CA LEU A 46 -3.85 12.98 6.58
C LEU A 46 -4.57 14.10 5.84
N LEU A 47 -5.91 14.06 5.90
CA LEU A 47 -6.76 15.13 5.38
C LEU A 47 -6.45 16.49 6.06
N PRO A 48 -6.70 17.63 5.38
CA PRO A 48 -6.42 18.95 5.93
C PRO A 48 -7.00 19.18 7.32
N ARG A 49 -8.22 18.68 7.58
CA ARG A 49 -8.86 18.75 8.91
C ARG A 49 -8.04 18.08 10.02
N HIS A 50 -7.38 16.95 9.72
CA HIS A 50 -6.55 16.24 10.70
C HIS A 50 -5.29 17.06 11.00
N GLN A 51 -4.69 17.66 9.98
CA GLN A 51 -3.51 18.52 10.14
C GLN A 51 -3.83 19.75 10.99
N THR A 52 -4.96 20.42 10.73
CA THR A 52 -5.42 21.55 11.53
C THR A 52 -5.72 21.15 12.97
N ALA A 53 -6.39 20.02 13.18
CA ALA A 53 -6.70 19.53 14.53
C ALA A 53 -5.43 19.16 15.32
N HIS A 54 -4.47 18.48 14.68
CA HIS A 54 -3.19 18.13 15.32
C HIS A 54 -2.40 19.38 15.69
N LYS A 55 -2.33 20.36 14.78
CA LYS A 55 -1.64 21.62 15.05
C LYS A 55 -2.30 22.34 16.24
N LYS A 56 -3.62 22.51 16.19
CA LYS A 56 -4.37 23.15 17.28
C LYS A 56 -4.14 22.43 18.62
N TRP A 57 -4.19 21.10 18.64
CA TRP A 57 -3.95 20.35 19.88
C TRP A 57 -2.53 20.57 20.42
N GLY A 58 -1.53 20.61 19.54
CA GLY A 58 -0.16 20.93 19.89
C GLY A 58 -0.03 22.34 20.47
N ASP A 59 -0.57 23.34 19.78
CA ASP A 59 -0.59 24.74 20.22
C ASP A 59 -1.30 24.87 21.59
N ASP A 60 -2.44 24.18 21.79
CA ASP A 60 -3.22 24.20 23.04
C ASP A 60 -2.50 23.52 24.23
N HIS A 61 -1.49 22.68 23.97
CA HIS A 61 -0.83 21.84 24.98
C HIS A 61 0.69 22.08 25.09
N GLU A 62 1.24 23.02 24.33
CA GLU A 62 2.68 23.33 24.29
C GLU A 62 3.20 23.81 25.66
N ASP A 63 2.41 24.63 26.34
CA ASP A 63 2.78 25.22 27.64
C ASP A 63 2.54 24.29 28.84
N LYS A 64 2.06 23.06 28.62
CA LYS A 64 1.79 22.12 29.73
C LYS A 64 3.07 21.76 30.47
N MET A 65 3.04 21.89 31.79
CA MET A 65 4.18 21.57 32.64
C MET A 65 4.33 20.06 32.84
N ASN A 66 5.54 19.60 33.14
CA ASN A 66 5.83 18.17 33.38
C ASN A 66 4.94 17.54 34.46
N VAL A 67 4.56 18.30 35.50
CA VAL A 67 3.65 17.83 36.56
C VAL A 67 2.24 17.54 36.04
N GLU A 68 1.78 18.27 35.02
CA GLU A 68 0.47 18.06 34.41
C GLU A 68 0.48 16.83 33.51
N TRP A 69 1.56 16.61 32.75
CA TRP A 69 1.76 15.38 31.97
C TRP A 69 1.87 14.14 32.85
N ALA A 70 2.50 14.25 34.02
CA ALA A 70 2.62 13.13 34.96
C ALA A 70 1.28 12.66 35.53
N ALA A 71 0.26 13.52 35.51
CA ALA A 71 -1.10 13.17 35.93
C ALA A 71 -1.94 12.52 34.82
N VAL A 72 -1.46 12.51 33.56
CA VAL A 72 -2.20 11.94 32.43
C VAL A 72 -2.03 10.42 32.39
N LEU A 73 -3.16 9.71 32.54
CA LEU A 73 -3.21 8.27 32.31
C LEU A 73 -3.59 8.00 30.85
N PHE A 74 -2.61 7.59 30.04
CA PHE A 74 -2.86 7.16 28.66
C PHE A 74 -3.39 5.73 28.63
N SER A 75 -4.35 5.47 27.75
CA SER A 75 -4.84 4.13 27.43
C SER A 75 -5.05 4.03 25.93
N ASP A 76 -4.79 2.84 25.38
CA ASP A 76 -4.99 2.53 23.96
C ASP A 76 -5.20 1.02 23.80
N GLU A 77 -5.87 0.62 22.72
CA GLU A 77 -6.05 -0.78 22.35
C GLU A 77 -5.06 -1.15 21.24
N LYS A 78 -4.17 -2.10 21.54
CA LYS A 78 -3.19 -2.61 20.56
C LYS A 78 -3.50 -4.07 20.23
N LYS A 79 -3.77 -4.36 18.95
CA LYS A 79 -3.71 -5.72 18.43
C LYS A 79 -2.24 -6.16 18.27
N TRP A 80 -1.89 -7.29 18.89
CA TRP A 80 -0.59 -7.95 18.74
C TRP A 80 -0.76 -9.13 17.76
N ASN A 81 -0.05 -9.07 16.63
CA ASN A 81 -0.04 -10.15 15.65
C ASN A 81 1.33 -10.84 15.71
N LEU A 82 1.35 -12.17 15.73
CA LEU A 82 2.58 -12.97 15.80
C LEU A 82 3.41 -12.90 14.49
N ASP A 83 2.73 -12.77 13.34
CA ASP A 83 3.35 -12.86 12.01
C ASP A 83 3.06 -11.63 11.12
N SER A 84 2.88 -10.43 11.68
CA SER A 84 2.60 -9.27 10.82
C SER A 84 3.82 -8.92 9.97
N PRO A 85 3.70 -8.89 8.63
CA PRO A 85 4.71 -8.27 7.81
C PRO A 85 4.84 -6.83 8.27
N ASP A 86 6.07 -6.40 8.59
CA ASP A 86 6.39 -5.03 8.95
C ASP A 86 5.63 -4.07 8.04
N GLY A 87 5.01 -3.02 8.61
CA GLY A 87 4.05 -2.10 7.95
C GLY A 87 4.53 -1.34 6.69
N LEU A 88 5.60 -1.80 6.06
CA LEU A 88 6.03 -1.50 4.71
C LEU A 88 5.33 -2.42 3.70
N GLN A 89 4.42 -1.85 2.91
CA GLN A 89 3.91 -2.54 1.74
C GLN A 89 4.92 -2.40 0.60
N CYS A 90 5.59 -3.49 0.25
CA CYS A 90 6.47 -3.57 -0.90
C CYS A 90 5.65 -4.09 -2.10
N ARG A 91 5.61 -3.33 -3.21
CA ARG A 91 4.90 -3.75 -4.43
C ARG A 91 5.67 -3.35 -5.69
N TRP A 92 5.57 -4.17 -6.72
CA TRP A 92 5.90 -3.79 -8.10
C TRP A 92 4.78 -2.89 -8.65
N ILE A 93 5.14 -1.68 -9.05
CA ILE A 93 4.21 -0.69 -9.61
C ILE A 93 4.59 -0.33 -11.03
N ASP A 94 3.59 0.03 -11.82
CA ASP A 94 3.81 0.74 -13.07
C ASP A 94 4.07 2.22 -12.77
N THR A 95 5.25 2.71 -13.12
CA THR A 95 5.73 4.07 -12.83
C THR A 95 5.02 5.14 -13.66
N ARG A 96 4.21 4.75 -14.64
CA ARG A 96 3.42 5.67 -15.46
C ARG A 96 2.14 6.14 -14.76
N HIS A 97 1.71 5.44 -13.72
CA HIS A 97 0.55 5.81 -12.92
C HIS A 97 0.96 6.51 -11.64
N SER A 98 0.13 7.44 -11.16
CA SER A 98 0.33 8.08 -9.86
C SER A 98 0.37 7.03 -8.75
N ASP A 99 1.15 7.30 -7.71
CA ASP A 99 1.25 6.42 -6.55
C ASP A 99 -0.15 6.06 -6.02
N PRO A 100 -0.49 4.78 -5.89
CA PRO A 100 -1.74 4.39 -5.26
C PRO A 100 -1.71 4.82 -3.79
N VAL A 101 -2.79 5.46 -3.32
CA VAL A 101 -2.95 5.78 -1.89
C VAL A 101 -2.97 4.45 -1.13
N VAL A 102 -1.94 4.21 -0.32
CA VAL A 102 -1.83 2.99 0.48
C VAL A 102 -2.61 3.17 1.76
N VAL A 103 -3.90 2.81 1.72
CA VAL A 103 -4.74 2.72 2.92
C VAL A 103 -4.37 1.45 3.67
N SER A 104 -3.85 1.60 4.90
CA SER A 104 -3.72 0.44 5.79
C SER A 104 -5.11 0.02 6.25
N ARG A 105 -5.39 -1.29 6.25
CA ARG A 105 -6.65 -1.81 6.79
C ARG A 105 -6.54 -1.81 8.32
N HIS A 106 -7.57 -1.30 9.00
CA HIS A 106 -7.69 -1.40 10.46
C HIS A 106 -7.72 -2.87 10.94
N SER A 107 -8.21 -3.77 10.09
CA SER A 107 -8.29 -5.21 10.34
C SER A 107 -7.51 -5.97 9.27
N GLY A 108 -6.38 -6.58 9.65
CA GLY A 108 -5.76 -7.64 8.86
C GLY A 108 -6.31 -8.99 9.28
N GLY A 109 -6.89 -9.76 8.34
CA GLY A 109 -7.06 -11.22 8.49
C GLY A 109 -8.44 -11.85 8.24
N ASP A 110 -9.52 -11.10 8.01
CA ASP A 110 -10.87 -11.72 7.89
C ASP A 110 -11.19 -12.27 6.48
N SER A 111 -10.33 -13.13 5.93
CA SER A 111 -10.77 -14.11 4.93
C SER A 111 -10.91 -15.45 5.64
N VAL A 112 -12.07 -15.66 6.28
CA VAL A 112 -12.53 -17.00 6.66
C VAL A 112 -12.59 -17.81 5.36
N MET A 113 -11.82 -18.90 5.27
CA MET A 113 -12.16 -19.94 4.30
C MET A 113 -13.52 -20.50 4.71
N SER A 114 -14.57 -20.18 3.97
CA SER A 114 -15.79 -20.98 4.01
C SER A 114 -15.39 -22.40 3.61
N ARG A 115 -15.40 -23.33 4.57
CA ARG A 115 -15.39 -24.76 4.27
C ARG A 115 -16.65 -25.08 3.45
N PHE A 116 -16.44 -25.89 2.42
CA PHE A 116 -17.45 -26.51 1.57
C PHE A 116 -18.57 -27.20 2.36
#